data_AF-A0A971WUI1-F1
#
_entry.id   AF-A0A971WUI1-F1
#
_cell.length_a   1.000
_cell.length_b   1.000
_cell.length_c   1.000
_cell.angle_alpha   90.00
_cell.angle_beta   90.00
_cell.angle_gamma   90.00
#
_symmetry.space_group_name_H-M   'P 1'
#
loop_
_entity.id
_entity.type
_entity.pdbx_description
1 polymer ?
#
loop_
_entity_poly.entity_id
_entity_poly.type
_entity_poly.pdbx_seq_one_letter_code
_entity_poly.pdbx_strand_id
1 'polypeptide(L)' 'MNKNVEVVIEKCSSYDREEVRQAVSDTCRKLGGLQRWVKPGDKVLLKVNLLSPVSPDRAVTTHQNLCGR' A
#
# COMPACT_ATOMS: atom_id res chain seq x y z
N MET A 1 -4.22 15.22 -25.18
CA MET A 1 -3.41 13.98 -25.21
C MET A 1 -3.96 13.04 -24.15
N ASN A 2 -4.63 11.96 -24.53
CA ASN A 2 -5.10 10.95 -23.57
C ASN A 2 -3.89 10.14 -23.10
N LYS A 3 -3.43 10.38 -21.87
CA LYS A 3 -2.42 9.53 -21.24
C LYS A 3 -3.10 8.23 -20.82
N ASN A 4 -2.67 7.11 -21.40
CA ASN A 4 -3.00 5.81 -20.85
C ASN A 4 -2.27 5.67 -19.51
N VAL A 5 -3.03 5.56 -18.43
CA VAL A 5 -2.52 5.35 -17.07
C VAL A 5 -2.69 3.88 -16.73
N GLU A 6 -1.60 3.23 -16.33
CA GLU A 6 -1.63 1.86 -15.84
C GLU A 6 -2.19 1.84 -14.41
N VAL A 7 -3.19 1.00 -14.17
CA VAL A 7 -3.83 0.81 -12.87
C VAL A 7 -3.89 -0.67 -12.57
N VAL A 8 -3.44 -1.06 -11.38
CA VAL A 8 -3.50 -2.44 -10.87
C VAL A 8 -4.34 -2.46 -9.60
N ILE A 9 -5.24 -3.44 -9.50
CA ILE A 9 -6.12 -3.65 -8.35
C ILE A 9 -6.04 -5.13 -7.96
N GLU A 10 -5.70 -5.42 -6.72
CA GLU A 10 -5.76 -6.76 -6.15
C GLU A 10 -6.90 -6.89 -5.13
N LYS A 11 -7.58 -8.03 -5.15
CA LYS A 11 -8.59 -8.34 -4.13
C LYS A 11 -7.88 -8.75 -2.84
N CYS A 12 -8.26 -8.11 -1.75
CA CYS A 12 -7.90 -8.48 -0.38
C CYS A 12 -9.22 -8.63 0.38
N SER A 13 -9.57 -9.87 0.73
CA SER A 13 -10.90 -10.23 1.25
C SER A 13 -11.03 -9.92 2.74
N SER A 14 -9.91 -9.79 3.44
CA SER A 14 -9.85 -9.41 4.84
C SER A 14 -8.62 -8.55 5.12
N TYR A 15 -8.59 -7.92 6.30
CA TYR A 15 -7.39 -7.23 6.79
C TYR A 15 -6.42 -8.18 7.50
N ASP A 16 -6.53 -9.51 7.34
CA ASP A 16 -5.53 -10.43 7.86
C ASP A 16 -4.13 -10.03 7.39
N ARG A 17 -3.15 -10.08 8.30
CA ARG A 17 -1.81 -9.55 8.06
C ARG A 17 -1.14 -10.20 6.86
N GLU A 18 -1.30 -11.50 6.69
CA GLU A 18 -0.65 -12.23 5.61
C GLU A 18 -1.36 -12.00 4.28
N GLU A 19 -2.69 -11.96 4.29
CA GLU A 19 -3.50 -11.63 3.10
C GLU A 19 -3.19 -10.21 2.59
N VAL A 20 -3.10 -9.24 3.50
CA VAL A 20 -2.72 -7.86 3.19
C VAL A 20 -1.31 -7.79 2.62
N ARG A 21 -0.34 -8.45 3.28
CA ARG A 21 1.05 -8.49 2.82
C ARG A 21 1.14 -9.05 1.40
N GLN A 22 0.40 -10.11 1.10
CA GLN A 22 0.37 -10.76 -0.19
C GLN A 22 -0.26 -9.85 -1.26
N ALA A 23 -1.44 -9.28 -1.00
CA ALA A 23 -2.14 -8.42 -1.94
C ALA A 23 -1.34 -7.15 -2.30
N VAL A 24 -0.70 -6.51 -1.32
CA VAL A 24 0.18 -5.34 -1.54
C VAL A 24 1.41 -5.73 -2.36
N SER A 25 2.05 -6.86 -2.02
CA SER A 25 3.23 -7.35 -2.74
C SER A 25 2.91 -7.67 -4.20
N ASP A 26 1.75 -8.28 -4.45
CA ASP A 26 1.28 -8.64 -5.79
C ASP A 26 0.94 -7.42 -6.63
N THR A 27 0.31 -6.41 -6.01
CA THR A 27 0.03 -5.12 -6.66
C THR A 27 1.34 -4.46 -7.12
N CYS A 28 2.33 -4.35 -6.22
CA CYS A 28 3.64 -3.78 -6.54
C CYS A 28 4.35 -4.56 -7.65
N ARG A 29 4.33 -5.89 -7.60
CA ARG A 29 4.93 -6.76 -8.62
C ARG A 29 4.30 -6.58 -10.00
N LYS A 30 2.96 -6.52 -10.06
CA LYS A 30 2.21 -6.32 -11.32
C LYS A 30 2.44 -4.94 -11.93
N LEU A 31 2.72 -3.90 -11.12
CA LEU A 31 3.14 -2.58 -11.60
C LEU A 31 4.62 -2.53 -12.04
N GLY A 32 5.31 -3.67 -12.12
CA GLY A 32 6.71 -3.76 -12.53
C GLY A 32 7.72 -3.77 -11.38
N GLY A 33 7.25 -3.85 -10.13
CA GLY A 33 8.06 -3.94 -8.92
C GLY A 33 8.64 -2.59 -8.46
N LEU A 34 8.90 -2.47 -7.16
CA LEU A 34 9.38 -1.23 -6.54
C LEU A 34 10.72 -0.74 -7.11
N GLN A 35 11.56 -1.67 -7.58
CA GLN A 35 12.85 -1.38 -8.23
C GLN A 35 12.73 -0.52 -9.49
N ARG A 36 11.53 -0.43 -10.07
CA ARG A 36 11.24 0.48 -11.19
C ARG A 36 11.35 1.95 -10.78
N TRP A 37 11.11 2.28 -9.51
CA TRP A 37 11.12 3.66 -8.99
C TRP A 37 12.19 3.92 -7.93
N VAL A 38 12.59 2.89 -7.18
CA VAL A 38 13.53 3.01 -6.06
C VAL A 38 14.75 2.14 -6.29
N LYS A 39 15.95 2.70 -6.15
CA LYS A 39 17.24 2.00 -6.28
C LYS A 39 17.93 1.83 -4.93
N PRO A 40 18.82 0.84 -4.78
CA PRO A 40 19.67 0.74 -3.60
C PRO A 40 20.44 2.04 -3.34
N GLY A 41 20.31 2.57 -2.13
CA GLY A 41 20.94 3.84 -1.73
C GLY A 41 20.03 5.07 -1.80
N ASP A 42 18.84 4.97 -2.41
CA ASP A 42 17.88 6.07 -2.44
C ASP A 42 17.33 6.38 -1.04
N LYS A 43 17.22 7.66 -0.71
CA LYS A 43 16.49 8.11 0.47
C LYS A 43 15.00 8.22 0.14
N VAL A 44 14.22 7.27 0.63
CA VAL A 44 12.77 7.21 0.41
C VAL A 44 12.03 7.70 1.65
N LEU A 45 11.09 8.64 1.46
CA LEU A 45 10.15 9.05 2.49
C LEU A 45 8.90 8.16 2.43
N LEU A 46 8.67 7.38 3.48
CA LEU A 46 7.39 6.70 3.65
C LEU A 46 6.41 7.66 4.34
N LYS A 47 5.49 8.24 3.57
CA LYS A 47 4.38 9.05 4.11
C LYS A 47 3.32 8.12 4.69
N VAL A 48 3.48 7.73 5.94
CA VAL A 48 2.38 7.14 6.72
C VAL A 48 1.37 8.24 7.02
N ASN A 49 0.13 8.09 6.57
CA ASN A 49 -0.94 9.00 6.97
C ASN A 49 -1.27 8.74 8.45
N LEU A 50 -0.64 9.49 9.36
CA LEU A 50 -0.95 9.49 10.79
C LEU A 50 -2.20 10.33 11.01
N LEU A 51 -3.35 9.70 10.74
CA LEU A 51 -4.64 10.30 11.02
C LEU A 51 -4.87 10.19 12.53
N SER A 52 -5.47 11.23 13.14
CA SER A 52 -5.76 11.28 14.58
C SER A 52 -6.39 9.96 15.06
N PRO A 53 -6.23 9.54 16.33
CA PRO A 53 -6.83 8.30 16.79
C PRO A 53 -8.35 8.35 16.59
N VAL A 54 -8.85 7.50 15.70
CA VAL A 54 -10.26 7.35 15.41
C VAL A 54 -10.60 5.86 15.51
N SER A 55 -11.81 5.52 15.97
CA SER A 55 -12.24 4.11 16.02
C SER A 55 -12.01 3.42 14.67
N PRO A 56 -11.46 2.19 14.63
CA PRO A 56 -11.24 1.42 13.40
C PRO A 56 -12.49 1.34 12.51
N ASP A 57 -13.68 1.28 13.12
CA ASP A 57 -14.98 1.21 12.43
C ASP A 57 -15.25 2.40 11.50
N ARG A 58 -14.60 3.55 11.73
CA ARG A 58 -14.75 4.73 10.88
C ARG A 58 -13.90 4.67 9.60
N ALA A 59 -13.00 3.69 9.46
CA ALA A 59 -12.14 3.48 8.28
C ALA A 59 -11.39 4.75 7.80
N VAL A 60 -11.18 5.70 8.70
CA VAL A 60 -10.58 7.01 8.41
C VAL A 60 -9.08 6.99 8.55
N THR A 61 -8.48 6.00 9.22
CA THR A 61 -7.03 5.83 9.35
C THR A 61 -6.56 4.61 8.54
N THR A 62 -5.32 4.61 8.05
CA THR A 62 -4.70 3.39 7.51
C THR A 62 -4.83 2.25 8.52
N HIS A 63 -5.30 1.08 8.09
CA HIS A 63 -5.58 -0.04 8.98
C HIS A 63 -4.32 -0.47 9.75
N GLN A 64 -4.44 -0.81 11.03
CA GLN A 64 -3.28 -1.12 11.89
C GLN A 64 -2.44 -2.28 11.35
N ASN A 65 -3.07 -3.26 10.70
CA ASN A 65 -2.36 -4.39 10.08
C ASN A 65 -1.42 -3.98 8.92
N LEU A 66 -1.51 -2.73 8.43
CA LEU A 66 -0.61 -2.15 7.42
C LEU A 66 0.50 -1.26 7.99
N CYS A 67 0.24 -0.49 9.05
CA CYS A 67 1.14 0.56 9.55
C CYS A 67 1.26 0.66 11.09
N GLY A 68 0.65 -0.26 11.84
CA GLY A 68 0.76 -0.40 13.29
C GLY A 68 1.75 -1.50 13.71
N ARG A 69 2.10 -1.55 15.00
CA ARG A 69 3.01 -2.57 15.56
C ARG A 69 2.50 -3.98 15.35
#